data_AF-A0A1Q3AXN7-F1
#
_entry.id   AF-A0A1Q3AXN7-F1
#
_cell.length_a   1.000
_cell.length_b   1.000
_cell.length_c   1.000
_cell.angle_alpha   90.00
_cell.angle_beta   90.00
_cell.angle_gamma   90.00
#
_symmetry.space_group_name_H-M   'P 1'
#
loop_
_entity.id
_entity.type
_entity.pdbx_description
1 polymer ?
#
loop_
_entity_poly.entity_id
_entity_poly.type
_entity_poly.pdbx_seq_one_letter_code
_entity_poly.pdbx_strand_id
1 'polypeptide(L)'
;NGDVVPKPRNLYDDNDRKMVQINAKAKHIIICAINFDDFNRISSCISAKEMWYELEVTYEGTNQVKEAKISMIVHEYEMFTMNENEDIKSMFSRFTNIINALQAL
;
A
#
# COMPACT_ATOMS: atom_id res chain seq x y z
N ASN A 1 9.37 -16.68 11.67
CA ASN A 1 8.60 -15.74 12.51
C ASN A 1 7.84 -16.54 13.53
N GLY A 2 8.27 -16.51 14.78
CA GLY A 2 7.62 -17.30 15.84
C GLY A 2 6.25 -16.70 16.15
N ASP A 3 5.21 -17.53 16.11
CA ASP A 3 3.88 -17.15 16.58
C ASP A 3 3.98 -16.77 18.05
N VAL A 4 3.95 -15.46 18.32
CA VAL A 4 3.94 -14.94 19.69
C VAL A 4 2.58 -15.29 20.26
N VAL A 5 2.55 -16.31 21.11
CA VAL A 5 1.34 -16.68 21.87
C VAL A 5 0.89 -15.44 22.65
N PRO A 6 -0.34 -14.93 22.41
CA PRO A 6 -0.82 -13.75 23.11
C PRO A 6 -0.79 -13.98 24.62
N LYS A 7 -0.23 -13.01 25.36
CA LYS A 7 -0.20 -13.06 26.83
C LYS A 7 -1.65 -13.25 27.35
N PRO A 8 -1.89 -14.19 28.29
CA PRO A 8 -3.20 -14.33 28.90
C PRO A 8 -3.66 -13.03 29.57
N ARG A 9 -4.93 -12.65 29.38
CA ARG A 9 -5.49 -11.37 29.87
C ARG A 9 -5.32 -11.16 31.37
N ASN A 10 -5.33 -12.23 32.17
CA ASN A 10 -5.14 -12.18 33.62
C ASN A 10 -3.73 -11.77 34.05
N LEU A 11 -2.75 -11.84 33.15
CA LEU A 11 -1.36 -11.45 33.40
C LEU A 11 -1.05 -10.03 32.90
N TYR A 12 -2.03 -9.33 32.30
CA TYR A 12 -1.82 -8.01 31.73
C TYR A 12 -1.40 -6.99 32.78
N ASP A 13 -0.31 -6.29 32.48
CA ASP A 13 0.05 -5.06 33.17
C ASP A 13 -0.73 -3.87 32.59
N ASP A 14 -0.51 -2.68 33.14
CA ASP A 14 -1.22 -1.48 32.71
C ASP A 14 -0.85 -1.05 31.28
N ASN A 15 0.36 -1.38 30.83
CA ASN A 15 0.80 -1.10 29.47
C ASN A 15 0.08 -2.02 28.46
N ASP A 16 -0.02 -3.32 28.76
CA ASP A 16 -0.78 -4.29 27.95
C ASP A 16 -2.23 -3.82 27.76
N ARG A 17 -2.89 -3.42 28.86
CA ARG A 17 -4.27 -2.93 28.84
C ARG A 17 -4.40 -1.68 27.98
N LYS A 18 -3.46 -0.74 28.11
CA LYS A 18 -3.42 0.48 27.30
C LYS A 18 -3.28 0.16 25.82
N MET A 19 -2.40 -0.77 25.45
CA MET A 19 -2.20 -1.17 24.05
C MET A 19 -3.45 -1.83 23.46
N VAL A 20 -4.12 -2.70 24.21
CA VAL A 20 -5.41 -3.29 23.77
C VAL A 20 -6.47 -2.21 23.54
N GLN A 21 -6.58 -1.23 24.43
CA GLN A 21 -7.53 -0.13 24.27
C GLN A 21 -7.20 0.75 23.05
N ILE A 22 -5.92 1.06 22.82
CA ILE A 22 -5.48 1.82 21.65
C ILE A 22 -5.80 1.05 20.36
N ASN A 23 -5.48 -0.24 20.32
CA ASN A 23 -5.79 -1.08 19.17
C ASN A 23 -7.30 -1.13 18.91
N ALA A 24 -8.13 -1.33 19.94
CA ALA A 24 -9.59 -1.32 19.80
C ALA A 24 -10.13 0.02 19.26
N LYS A 25 -9.62 1.15 19.76
CA LYS A 25 -9.97 2.49 19.26
C LYS A 25 -9.58 2.66 17.79
N ALA A 26 -8.36 2.24 17.42
CA ALA A 26 -7.89 2.32 16.03
C ALA A 26 -8.74 1.44 15.09
N LYS A 27 -9.06 0.20 15.49
CA LYS A 27 -9.97 -0.66 14.71
C LYS A 27 -11.31 0.02 14.48
N HIS A 28 -11.88 0.62 15.52
CA HIS A 28 -13.16 1.32 15.41
C HIS A 28 -13.10 2.51 14.45
N ILE A 29 -12.06 3.34 14.53
CA ILE A 29 -11.86 4.47 13.62
C ILE A 29 -11.79 3.99 12.16
N ILE A 30 -11.01 2.94 11.88
CA ILE A 30 -10.90 2.37 10.54
C ILE A 30 -12.27 1.89 10.04
N ILE A 31 -13.00 1.10 10.84
CA ILE A 31 -14.32 0.57 10.46
C ILE A 31 -15.32 1.68 10.16
N CYS A 32 -15.29 2.78 10.92
CA CYS A 32 -16.19 3.91 10.70
C CYS A 32 -15.87 4.73 9.44
N ALA A 33 -14.65 4.63 8.91
CA ALA A 33 -14.18 5.43 7.78
C ALA A 33 -14.35 4.74 6.42
N ILE A 34 -14.62 3.44 6.39
CA ILE A 34 -14.61 2.62 5.17
C ILE A 34 -16.02 2.21 4.72
N ASN A 35 -16.13 1.81 3.45
CA ASN A 35 -17.36 1.25 2.90
C ASN A 35 -17.50 -0.26 3.22
N PHE A 36 -18.60 -0.86 2.79
CA PHE A 36 -18.91 -2.27 3.05
C PHE A 36 -17.94 -3.25 2.37
N ASP A 37 -17.47 -2.93 1.16
CA ASP A 37 -16.55 -3.79 0.41
C ASP A 37 -15.19 -3.84 1.09
N ASP A 38 -14.67 -2.69 1.52
CA ASP A 38 -13.44 -2.59 2.30
C ASP A 38 -13.56 -3.26 3.66
N PHE A 39 -14.72 -3.12 4.32
CA PHE A 39 -14.97 -3.81 5.57
C PHE A 39 -14.86 -5.33 5.42
N ASN A 40 -15.47 -5.91 4.38
CA ASN A 40 -15.42 -7.35 4.15
C ASN A 40 -13.97 -7.83 3.97
N ARG A 41 -13.13 -7.06 3.28
CA ARG A 41 -11.71 -7.38 3.05
C ARG A 41 -10.91 -7.46 4.35
N ILE A 42 -11.13 -6.51 5.26
CA ILE A 42 -10.35 -6.42 6.50
C ILE A 42 -11.03 -7.10 7.71
N SER A 43 -12.21 -7.70 7.51
CA SER A 43 -13.05 -8.25 8.59
C SER A 43 -12.36 -9.37 9.38
N SER A 44 -11.46 -10.13 8.75
CA SER A 44 -10.68 -11.20 9.38
C SER A 44 -9.40 -10.72 10.08
N CYS A 45 -9.02 -9.45 9.94
CA CYS A 45 -7.81 -8.91 10.55
C CYS A 45 -7.92 -8.84 12.08
N ILE A 46 -6.86 -9.29 12.74
CA ILE A 46 -6.80 -9.42 14.20
C ILE A 46 -6.53 -8.04 14.83
N SER A 47 -5.62 -7.27 14.23
CA SER A 47 -5.16 -5.97 14.74
C SER A 47 -5.51 -4.80 13.82
N ALA A 48 -5.56 -3.59 14.37
CA ALA A 48 -5.71 -2.37 13.57
C ALA A 48 -4.55 -2.18 12.58
N LYS A 49 -3.35 -2.66 12.96
CA LYS A 49 -2.17 -2.67 12.09
C LYS A 49 -2.40 -3.53 10.84
N GLU A 50 -2.93 -4.74 11.01
CA GLU A 50 -3.26 -5.62 9.88
C GLU A 50 -4.35 -5.01 9.01
N MET A 51 -5.40 -4.44 9.61
CA MET A 51 -6.46 -3.75 8.87
C MET A 51 -5.89 -2.62 8.01
N TRP A 52 -5.03 -1.78 8.58
CA TRP A 52 -4.38 -0.68 7.86
C TRP A 52 -3.47 -1.20 6.74
N TYR A 53 -2.67 -2.22 7.03
CA TYR A 53 -1.77 -2.82 6.05
C TYR A 53 -2.52 -3.42 4.85
N GLU A 54 -3.64 -4.10 5.09
CA GLU A 54 -4.46 -4.68 4.01
C GLU A 54 -5.09 -3.59 3.11
N LEU A 55 -5.50 -2.46 3.70
CA LEU A 55 -5.98 -1.30 2.95
C LEU A 55 -4.85 -0.65 2.14
N GLU A 56 -3.68 -0.46 2.75
CA GLU A 56 -2.49 0.09 2.08
C GLU A 56 -2.10 -0.78 0.88
N VAL A 57 -2.00 -2.09 1.06
CA VAL A 57 -1.69 -3.03 -0.04
C VAL A 57 -2.77 -3.01 -1.13
N THR A 58 -4.04 -2.90 -0.74
CA THR A 58 -5.16 -2.83 -1.68
C THR A 58 -5.10 -1.60 -2.58
N TYR A 59 -4.81 -0.43 -2.01
CA TYR A 59 -4.97 0.84 -2.71
C TYR A 59 -3.65 1.37 -3.28
N GLU A 60 -2.54 1.14 -2.59
CA GLU A 60 -1.22 1.60 -3.02
C GLU A 60 -0.37 0.49 -3.66
N GLY A 61 -0.80 -0.77 -3.53
CA GLY A 61 -0.01 -1.94 -3.93
C GLY A 61 1.05 -2.31 -2.90
N THR A 62 1.63 -3.49 -3.06
CA THR A 62 2.77 -3.93 -2.23
C THR A 62 4.05 -3.18 -2.61
N ASN A 63 5.04 -3.17 -1.73
CA ASN A 63 6.37 -2.62 -2.05
C ASN A 63 6.96 -3.27 -3.30
N GLN A 64 6.76 -4.57 -3.51
CA GLN A 64 7.24 -5.27 -4.72
C GLN A 64 6.56 -4.75 -5.99
N VAL A 65 5.25 -4.45 -5.94
CA VAL A 65 4.53 -3.87 -7.08
C VAL A 65 5.01 -2.43 -7.34
N LYS A 66 5.24 -1.65 -6.28
CA LYS A 66 5.79 -0.29 -6.38
C LYS A 66 7.19 -0.31 -7.01
N GLU A 67 8.08 -1.17 -6.54
CA GLU A 67 9.43 -1.36 -7.09
C GLU A 67 9.41 -1.84 -8.55
N ALA A 68 8.57 -2.82 -8.88
CA ALA A 68 8.42 -3.30 -10.25
C ALA A 68 7.95 -2.17 -11.19
N LYS A 69 7.01 -1.33 -10.75
CA LYS A 69 6.55 -0.17 -11.52
C LYS A 69 7.67 0.83 -11.76
N ILE A 70 8.50 1.11 -10.75
CA ILE A 70 9.69 1.97 -10.89
C ILE A 70 10.64 1.38 -11.93
N SER A 71 10.99 0.10 -11.80
CA SER A 71 11.89 -0.58 -12.74
C SER A 71 11.36 -0.55 -14.17
N MET A 72 10.05 -0.71 -14.37
CA MET A 72 9.43 -0.63 -15.69
C MET A 72 9.55 0.76 -16.31
N ILE A 73 9.28 1.83 -15.56
CA ILE A 73 9.35 3.20 -16.07
C ILE A 73 10.81 3.59 -16.36
N VAL A 74 11.75 3.23 -15.49
CA VAL A 74 13.18 3.45 -15.72
C VAL A 74 13.64 2.74 -16.99
N HIS A 75 13.22 1.48 -17.17
CA HIS A 75 13.54 0.73 -18.39
C HIS A 75 12.93 1.36 -19.64
N GLU A 76 11.68 1.83 -19.59
CA GLU A 76 11.03 2.52 -20.71
C GLU A 76 11.77 3.81 -21.10
N TYR A 77 12.28 4.54 -20.09
CA TYR A 77 13.13 5.72 -20.30
C TYR A 77 14.47 5.36 -20.95
N GLU A 78 15.19 4.37 -20.42
CA GLU A 78 16.50 3.96 -20.93
C GLU A 78 16.43 3.40 -22.35
N MET A 79 15.35 2.68 -22.67
CA MET A 79 15.09 2.10 -23.98
C MET A 79 14.35 3.04 -24.92
N PHE A 80 14.08 4.28 -24.52
CA PHE A 80 13.25 5.17 -25.31
C PHE A 80 13.91 5.51 -26.65
N THR A 81 13.22 5.15 -27.73
CA THR A 81 13.56 5.56 -29.09
C THR A 81 12.30 6.05 -29.81
N MET A 82 12.51 6.92 -30.78
CA MET A 82 11.45 7.31 -31.71
C MET A 82 11.12 6.13 -32.61
N ASN A 83 9.83 5.82 -32.76
CA ASN A 83 9.43 4.73 -33.65
C ASN A 83 9.50 5.15 -35.13
N GLU A 84 9.68 4.20 -36.04
CA GLU A 84 9.88 4.44 -37.48
C GLU A 84 8.74 5.25 -38.14
N ASN A 85 7.51 5.13 -37.63
CA ASN A 85 6.30 5.78 -38.17
C ASN A 85 5.67 6.78 -37.18
N GLU A 86 6.41 7.20 -36.17
CA GLU A 86 5.94 8.17 -35.17
C GLU A 86 6.33 9.59 -35.62
N ASP A 87 5.43 10.56 -35.45
CA ASP A 87 5.78 11.97 -35.68
C ASP A 87 6.42 12.59 -34.43
N ILE A 88 7.15 13.71 -34.61
CA ILE A 88 7.90 14.36 -33.52
C ILE A 88 6.99 14.76 -32.33
N LYS A 89 5.76 15.20 -32.60
CA LYS A 89 4.83 15.63 -31.54
C LYS A 89 4.36 14.44 -30.73
N SER A 90 4.06 13.32 -31.39
CA SER A 90 3.70 12.06 -30.73
C SER A 90 4.88 11.53 -29.88
N MET A 91 6.09 11.50 -30.44
CA MET A 91 7.31 11.10 -29.73
C MET A 91 7.53 11.96 -28.48
N PHE A 92 7.47 13.28 -28.61
CA PHE A 92 7.66 14.19 -27.48
C PHE A 92 6.61 13.98 -26.40
N SER A 93 5.37 13.67 -26.79
CA SER A 93 4.29 13.38 -25.85
C SER A 93 4.56 12.09 -25.06
N ARG A 94 5.04 11.01 -25.72
CA ARG A 94 5.43 9.77 -25.04
C ARG A 94 6.59 10.01 -24.07
N PHE A 95 7.63 10.70 -24.53
CA PHE A 95 8.78 11.03 -23.69
C PHE A 95 8.37 11.85 -22.46
N THR A 96 7.53 12.88 -22.66
CA THR A 96 7.00 13.70 -21.56
C THR A 96 6.21 12.87 -20.55
N ASN A 97 5.41 11.90 -21.01
CA ASN A 97 4.68 11.02 -20.12
C ASN A 97 5.62 10.17 -19.25
N ILE A 98 6.70 9.65 -19.82
CA ILE A 98 7.71 8.88 -19.09
C ILE A 98 8.41 9.76 -18.04
N ILE A 99 8.82 10.98 -18.41
CA ILE A 99 9.44 11.94 -17.48
C ILE A 99 8.48 12.30 -16.34
N ASN A 100 7.22 12.60 -16.65
CA ASN A 100 6.23 12.92 -15.64
C ASN A 100 5.99 11.73 -14.69
N ALA A 101 5.97 10.51 -15.22
CA ALA A 101 5.85 9.31 -14.41
C ALA A 101 7.06 9.13 -13.48
N LEU A 102 8.28 9.39 -13.96
CA LEU A 102 9.51 9.36 -13.15
C LEU A 102 9.53 10.45 -12.07
N GLN A 103 9.01 11.65 -12.36
CA GLN A 103 8.91 12.75 -11.40
C GLN A 103 7.88 12.51 -10.30
N ALA A 104 6.86 11.67 -10.58
CA ALA A 104 5.82 11.30 -9.65
C ALA A 104 6.19 10.10 -8.76
N LEU A 105 7.39 9.52 -8.92
CA LEU A 105 7.92 8.46 -8.07
C LEU A 105 8.33 8.95 -6.68
#